data_AF-A0A644XGJ7-F1
#
_entry.id   AF-A0A644XGJ7-F1
#
_cell.length_a   1.000
_cell.length_b   1.000
_cell.length_c   1.000
_cell.angle_alpha   90.00
_cell.angle_beta   90.00
_cell.angle_gamma   90.00
#
_symmetry.space_group_name_H-M   'P 1'
#
loop_
_entity.id
_entity.type
_entity.pdbx_description
1 polymer ?
#
loop_
_entity_poly.entity_id
_entity_poly.type
_entity_poly.pdbx_seq_one_letter_code
_entity_poly.pdbx_strand_id
1 'polypeptide(L)'
;MNCLKNIYICYDYNVANIANVLNNNINAFNMHKNDAFKAFLREIAIRRYSDCKFPIENDFGKVKVFKLLFFTVAATSSPNEMGLLDVFDKFYAMPYGPVESDIMNALDNELVNEIQFSRDSITCDLSDANEFDSISKAVGDLLVINPGLLHYKPFDLVEISHKWNCWKQNYYEAVKNGISSKFIPRELIMSDIKFFY
;
A
#
# COMPACT_ATOMS: atom_id res chain seq x y z
N MET A 1 -31.37 -40.86 46.80
CA MET A 1 -31.76 -40.15 45.55
C MET A 1 -31.36 -38.69 45.71
N ASN A 2 -30.12 -38.35 45.35
CA ASN A 2 -29.62 -36.98 45.41
C ASN A 2 -29.63 -36.40 43.99
N CYS A 3 -30.39 -35.32 43.84
CA CYS A 3 -30.48 -34.52 42.62
C CYS A 3 -29.29 -33.54 42.60
N LEU A 4 -28.37 -33.67 41.65
CA LEU A 4 -27.28 -32.72 41.44
C LEU A 4 -27.39 -32.05 40.06
N LYS A 5 -27.83 -30.79 40.16
CA LYS A 5 -27.59 -29.62 39.31
C LYS A 5 -26.77 -29.82 38.02
N ASN A 6 -27.44 -29.61 36.88
CA ASN A 6 -26.78 -29.23 35.63
C ASN A 6 -26.07 -27.88 35.81
N ILE A 7 -24.75 -27.87 35.74
CA ILE A 7 -23.95 -26.67 35.57
C ILE A 7 -23.86 -26.40 34.06
N TYR A 8 -24.67 -25.46 33.58
CA TYR A 8 -24.41 -24.81 32.29
C TYR A 8 -23.25 -23.83 32.52
N ILE A 9 -22.05 -24.20 32.07
CA ILE A 9 -20.94 -23.24 31.93
C ILE A 9 -21.20 -22.50 30.62
N CYS A 10 -21.87 -21.35 30.70
CA CYS A 10 -21.78 -20.36 29.63
C CYS A 10 -20.37 -19.79 29.66
N TYR A 11 -19.56 -20.10 28.65
CA TYR A 11 -18.34 -19.35 28.39
C TYR A 11 -18.76 -17.94 27.94
N ASP A 12 -18.81 -17.00 28.87
CA ASP A 12 -18.79 -15.58 28.57
C ASP A 12 -17.44 -15.25 27.92
N TYR A 13 -17.34 -15.45 26.61
CA TYR A 13 -16.31 -14.84 25.80
C TYR A 13 -16.56 -13.33 25.82
N ASN A 14 -15.90 -12.68 26.77
CA ASN A 14 -16.04 -11.28 27.08
C ASN A 14 -15.77 -10.43 25.81
N VAL A 15 -16.80 -9.78 25.27
CA VAL A 15 -16.76 -9.03 24.00
C VAL A 15 -15.62 -8.00 23.97
N ALA A 16 -15.27 -7.43 25.14
CA ALA A 16 -14.13 -6.53 25.30
C ALA A 16 -12.77 -7.20 25.02
N ASN A 17 -12.61 -8.48 25.37
CA ASN A 17 -11.39 -9.23 25.11
C ASN A 17 -11.24 -9.53 23.61
N ILE A 18 -12.34 -9.83 22.92
CA ILE A 18 -12.36 -9.99 21.46
C ILE A 18 -12.02 -8.66 20.78
N ALA A 19 -12.62 -7.55 21.20
CA ALA A 19 -12.32 -6.23 20.64
C ALA A 19 -10.85 -5.83 20.85
N ASN A 20 -10.26 -6.13 22.02
CA ASN A 20 -8.85 -5.87 22.29
C ASN A 20 -7.91 -6.74 21.44
N VAL A 21 -8.21 -8.04 21.29
CA VAL A 21 -7.43 -8.93 20.41
C VAL A 21 -7.52 -8.50 18.96
N LEU A 22 -8.72 -8.13 18.49
CA LEU A 22 -8.93 -7.59 17.14
C LEU A 22 -8.14 -6.28 16.94
N ASN A 23 -8.21 -5.34 17.88
CA ASN A 23 -7.45 -4.09 17.82
C ASN A 23 -5.94 -4.34 17.83
N ASN A 24 -5.44 -5.26 18.66
CA ASN A 24 -4.02 -5.61 18.70
C ASN A 24 -3.57 -6.27 17.38
N ASN A 25 -4.40 -7.13 16.79
CA ASN A 25 -4.12 -7.74 15.50
C ASN A 25 -4.14 -6.71 14.36
N ILE A 26 -5.10 -5.77 14.37
CA ILE A 26 -5.16 -4.65 13.42
C ILE A 26 -3.92 -3.78 13.56
N ASN A 27 -3.51 -3.45 14.79
CA ASN A 27 -2.31 -2.66 15.04
C ASN A 27 -1.04 -3.38 14.58
N ALA A 28 -0.91 -4.68 14.85
CA ALA A 28 0.22 -5.49 14.37
C ALA A 28 0.25 -5.63 12.85
N PHE A 29 -0.91 -5.81 12.20
CA PHE A 29 -1.03 -5.86 10.74
C PHE A 29 -0.67 -4.51 10.10
N ASN A 30 -1.16 -3.41 10.66
CA ASN A 30 -0.82 -2.06 10.21
C ASN A 30 0.67 -1.74 10.42
N MET A 31 1.27 -2.22 11.51
CA MET A 31 2.72 -2.11 11.74
C MET A 31 3.52 -2.83 10.66
N HIS A 32 3.13 -4.07 10.32
CA HIS A 32 3.77 -4.82 9.23
C HIS A 32 3.61 -4.13 7.85
N LYS A 33 2.43 -3.56 7.56
CA LYS A 33 2.19 -2.81 6.31
C LYS A 33 3.04 -1.53 6.24
N ASN A 34 3.17 -0.81 7.35
CA ASN A 34 4.01 0.39 7.43
C ASN A 34 5.49 0.05 7.26
N ASP A 35 5.97 -1.04 7.87
CA ASP A 35 7.35 -1.51 7.71
C ASP A 35 7.63 -1.93 6.26
N ALA A 36 6.70 -2.64 5.61
CA ALA A 36 6.79 -2.97 4.20
C ALA A 36 6.81 -1.72 3.31
N PHE A 37 6.06 -0.67 3.67
CA PHE A 37 6.08 0.60 2.95
C PHE A 37 7.41 1.35 3.13
N LYS A 38 7.99 1.35 4.34
CA LYS A 38 9.36 1.88 4.58
C LYS A 38 10.40 1.12 3.77
N ALA A 39 10.33 -0.20 3.74
CA ALA A 39 11.20 -1.02 2.91
C ALA A 39 11.03 -0.68 1.42
N PHE A 40 9.79 -0.45 0.96
CA PHE A 40 9.53 -0.04 -0.42
C PHE A 40 10.18 1.31 -0.75
N LEU A 41 10.05 2.31 0.13
CA LEU A 41 10.71 3.61 -0.02
C LEU A 41 12.23 3.47 -0.10
N ARG A 42 12.81 2.59 0.73
CA ARG A 42 14.24 2.33 0.75
C ARG A 42 14.70 1.72 -0.57
N GLU A 43 13.98 0.72 -1.06
CA GLU A 43 14.31 0.04 -2.31
C GLU A 43 14.25 0.97 -3.53
N ILE A 44 13.23 1.81 -3.66
CA ILE A 44 13.15 2.78 -4.77
C ILE A 44 14.24 3.85 -4.66
N ALA A 45 14.61 4.26 -3.44
CA ALA A 45 15.68 5.22 -3.22
C ALA A 45 17.06 4.65 -3.60
N ILE A 46 17.39 3.45 -3.10
CA ILE A 46 18.64 2.74 -3.43
C ILE A 46 18.76 2.54 -4.93
N ARG A 47 17.70 2.06 -5.59
CA ARG A 47 17.72 1.80 -7.04
C ARG A 47 17.78 3.07 -7.88
N ARG A 48 17.28 4.20 -7.38
CA ARG A 48 17.28 5.49 -8.11
C ARG A 48 18.59 6.27 -7.93
N TYR A 49 19.13 6.31 -6.72
CA TYR A 49 20.24 7.20 -6.35
C TYR A 49 21.53 6.46 -5.96
N SER A 50 21.48 5.13 -5.84
CA SER A 50 22.62 4.30 -5.41
C SER A 50 23.19 4.66 -4.03
N ASP A 51 22.44 5.39 -3.19
CA ASP A 51 22.78 5.72 -1.80
C ASP A 51 21.54 5.64 -0.90
N CYS A 52 21.74 5.23 0.36
CA CYS A 52 20.72 5.19 1.42
C CYS A 52 20.74 6.44 2.30
N LYS A 53 21.68 7.37 2.09
CA LYS A 53 21.87 8.51 3.00
C LYS A 53 20.78 9.56 2.84
N PHE A 54 19.96 9.71 3.88
CA PHE A 54 19.02 10.82 4.00
C PHE A 54 19.68 12.06 4.64
N PRO A 55 19.29 13.28 4.24
CA PRO A 55 18.31 13.58 3.20
C PRO A 55 18.91 13.40 1.79
N ILE A 56 18.27 12.56 0.98
CA ILE A 56 18.53 12.51 -0.46
C ILE A 56 17.77 13.69 -1.08
N GLU A 57 18.43 14.53 -1.88
CA GLU A 57 17.71 15.42 -2.79
C GLU A 57 16.98 14.55 -3.81
N ASN A 58 15.67 14.36 -3.61
CA ASN A 58 14.87 13.42 -4.38
C ASN A 58 13.60 14.07 -4.92
N ASP A 59 13.04 13.45 -5.97
CA ASP A 59 11.79 13.84 -6.60
C ASP A 59 10.61 12.91 -6.21
N PHE A 60 10.73 12.17 -5.11
CA PHE A 60 9.73 11.22 -4.61
C PHE A 60 8.63 11.89 -3.78
N GLY A 61 7.99 12.92 -4.34
CA GLY A 61 6.77 13.49 -3.78
C GLY A 61 5.63 12.46 -3.65
N LYS A 62 4.63 12.78 -2.82
CA LYS A 62 3.52 11.88 -2.44
C LYS A 62 2.89 11.17 -3.64
N VAL A 63 2.56 11.92 -4.70
CA VAL A 63 1.96 11.36 -5.92
C VAL A 63 2.86 10.31 -6.57
N LYS A 64 4.15 10.62 -6.77
CA LYS A 64 5.12 9.71 -7.41
C LYS A 64 5.23 8.40 -6.63
N VAL A 65 5.39 8.49 -5.31
CA VAL A 65 5.50 7.32 -4.44
C VAL A 65 4.27 6.42 -4.54
N PHE A 66 3.06 6.97 -4.46
CA PHE A 66 1.85 6.16 -4.55
C PHE A 66 1.65 5.55 -5.94
N LYS A 67 2.09 6.20 -7.02
CA LYS A 67 2.06 5.59 -8.36
C LYS A 67 3.03 4.43 -8.45
N LEU A 68 4.27 4.63 -7.99
CA LEU A 68 5.28 3.57 -7.98
C LEU A 68 4.87 2.40 -7.09
N LEU A 69 4.23 2.65 -5.93
CA LEU A 69 3.70 1.60 -5.08
C LEU A 69 2.64 0.77 -5.82
N PHE A 70 1.66 1.44 -6.44
CA PHE A 70 0.63 0.77 -7.23
C PHE A 70 1.24 -0.08 -8.36
N PHE A 71 2.19 0.46 -9.12
CA PHE A 71 2.85 -0.29 -10.20
C PHE A 71 3.68 -1.46 -9.68
N THR A 72 4.38 -1.31 -8.55
CA THR A 72 5.15 -2.39 -7.91
C THR A 72 4.23 -3.52 -7.48
N VAL A 73 3.12 -3.19 -6.83
CA VAL A 73 2.12 -4.17 -6.40
C VAL A 73 1.52 -4.87 -7.61
N ALA A 74 1.13 -4.11 -8.63
CA ALA A 74 0.56 -4.67 -9.83
C ALA A 74 1.56 -5.49 -10.66
N ALA A 75 2.86 -5.19 -10.63
CA ALA A 75 3.88 -6.00 -11.31
C ALA A 75 4.03 -7.41 -10.73
N THR A 76 3.70 -7.60 -9.45
CA THR A 76 3.83 -8.89 -8.76
C THR A 76 2.56 -9.71 -8.70
N SER A 77 1.42 -9.15 -9.10
CA SER A 77 0.16 -9.89 -9.11
C SER A 77 -0.09 -10.60 -10.44
N SER A 78 -0.98 -11.58 -10.43
CA SER A 78 -1.56 -12.20 -11.62
C SER A 78 -2.96 -12.73 -11.24
N PRO A 79 -3.76 -13.24 -12.18
CA PRO A 79 -5.05 -13.85 -11.83
C PRO A 79 -4.97 -14.99 -10.79
N ASN A 80 -3.80 -15.63 -10.64
CA ASN A 80 -3.59 -16.78 -9.73
C ASN A 80 -2.60 -16.49 -8.58
N GLU A 81 -2.02 -15.29 -8.52
CA GLU A 81 -1.00 -14.93 -7.53
C GLU A 81 -1.25 -13.51 -7.04
N MET A 82 -1.45 -13.33 -5.74
CA MET A 82 -1.74 -12.02 -5.18
C MET A 82 -0.49 -11.12 -5.17
N GLY A 83 0.69 -11.71 -5.01
CA GLY A 83 1.94 -10.97 -4.89
C GLY A 83 1.85 -10.00 -3.71
N LEU A 84 2.24 -8.73 -3.92
CA LEU A 84 2.15 -7.73 -2.88
C LEU A 84 0.71 -7.25 -2.57
N LEU A 85 -0.33 -7.73 -3.27
CA LEU A 85 -1.72 -7.46 -2.88
C LEU A 85 -2.12 -8.16 -1.57
N ASP A 86 -1.31 -9.09 -1.05
CA ASP A 86 -1.48 -9.64 0.31
C ASP A 86 -1.04 -8.66 1.42
N VAL A 87 -0.25 -7.65 1.06
CA VAL A 87 0.23 -6.62 1.99
C VAL A 87 -0.46 -5.28 1.73
N PHE A 88 -0.48 -4.84 0.48
CA PHE A 88 -1.08 -3.57 0.06
C PHE A 88 -2.40 -3.87 -0.65
N ASP A 89 -3.46 -4.03 0.12
CA ASP A 89 -4.75 -4.55 -0.36
C ASP A 89 -5.85 -3.48 -0.48
N LYS A 90 -5.61 -2.26 0.03
CA LYS A 90 -6.66 -1.25 0.17
C LYS A 90 -6.50 -0.05 -0.76
N PHE A 91 -6.47 -0.34 -2.06
CA PHE A 91 -6.40 0.70 -3.07
C PHE A 91 -7.75 1.38 -3.31
N TYR A 92 -7.73 2.71 -3.40
CA TYR A 92 -8.85 3.53 -3.83
C TYR A 92 -8.52 4.25 -5.13
N ALA A 93 -9.48 4.31 -6.03
CA ALA A 93 -9.43 5.15 -7.21
C ALA A 93 -9.63 6.61 -6.78
N MET A 94 -8.59 7.43 -6.95
CA MET A 94 -8.59 8.86 -6.59
C MET A 94 -8.29 9.71 -7.85
N PRO A 95 -8.43 11.06 -7.79
CA PRO A 95 -8.26 11.92 -8.96
C PRO A 95 -6.91 11.83 -9.66
N TYR A 96 -5.84 11.51 -8.92
CA TYR A 96 -4.48 11.34 -9.45
C TYR A 96 -4.08 9.86 -9.55
N GLY A 97 -5.04 8.96 -9.78
CA GLY A 97 -4.82 7.52 -9.91
C GLY A 97 -5.07 6.72 -8.62
N PRO A 98 -4.72 5.42 -8.60
CA PRO A 98 -4.88 4.54 -7.42
C PRO A 98 -4.01 4.95 -6.21
N VAL A 99 -4.53 4.84 -5.00
CA VAL A 99 -3.83 5.15 -3.75
C VAL A 99 -4.11 4.09 -2.71
N GLU A 100 -3.08 3.55 -2.06
CA GLU A 100 -3.24 2.66 -0.91
C GLU A 100 -3.68 3.50 0.30
N SER A 101 -4.92 3.30 0.74
CA SER A 101 -5.56 4.18 1.71
C SER A 101 -5.15 3.92 3.16
N ASP A 102 -4.71 2.72 3.53
CA ASP A 102 -4.21 2.49 4.89
C ASP A 102 -2.88 3.22 5.09
N ILE A 103 -1.98 3.19 4.10
CA ILE A 103 -0.73 3.98 4.12
C ILE A 103 -1.01 5.48 4.08
N MET A 104 -1.93 5.92 3.20
CA MET A 104 -2.32 7.33 3.14
C MET A 104 -2.84 7.82 4.51
N ASN A 105 -3.73 7.06 5.13
CA ASN A 105 -4.27 7.40 6.45
C ASN A 105 -3.20 7.33 7.54
N ALA A 106 -2.28 6.37 7.50
CA ALA A 106 -1.18 6.28 8.46
C ALA A 106 -0.25 7.49 8.40
N LEU A 107 0.03 8.00 7.19
CA LEU A 107 0.81 9.23 6.99
C LEU A 107 0.06 10.46 7.49
N ASP A 108 -1.22 10.59 7.16
CA ASP A 108 -2.04 11.76 7.53
C ASP A 108 -2.32 11.82 9.04
N ASN A 109 -2.28 10.69 9.75
CA ASN A 109 -2.43 10.61 11.21
C ASN A 109 -1.08 10.57 11.95
N GLU A 110 0.04 10.83 11.26
CA GLU A 110 1.40 10.81 11.84
C GLU A 110 1.75 9.45 12.50
N LEU A 111 1.09 8.37 12.12
CA LEU A 111 1.38 7.02 12.64
C LEU A 111 2.72 6.48 12.11
N VAL A 112 3.26 7.14 11.08
CA VAL A 112 4.61 6.94 10.58
C VAL A 112 5.38 8.27 10.68
N ASN A 113 5.55 8.77 11.91
CA ASN A 113 6.19 10.05 12.26
C ASN A 113 7.53 10.33 11.55
N GLU A 114 8.24 9.26 11.17
CA GLU A 114 9.53 9.34 10.51
C GLU A 114 9.42 9.65 9.00
N ILE A 115 8.25 9.51 8.37
CA ILE A 115 8.04 9.80 6.95
C ILE A 115 7.38 11.17 6.79
N GLN A 116 8.10 12.11 6.19
CA GLN A 116 7.57 13.44 5.88
C GLN A 116 7.60 13.68 4.38
N PHE A 117 6.42 13.94 3.81
CA PHE A 117 6.30 14.37 2.42
C PHE A 117 6.36 15.88 2.32
N SER A 118 7.24 16.39 1.48
CA SER A 118 7.12 17.72 0.91
C SER A 118 6.32 17.65 -0.40
N ARG A 119 6.15 18.78 -1.09
CA ARG A 119 5.48 18.81 -2.40
C ARG A 119 6.15 17.85 -3.39
N ASP A 120 7.48 17.88 -3.44
CA ASP A 120 8.26 17.25 -4.51
C ASP A 120 9.23 16.18 -4.00
N SER A 121 9.38 16.04 -2.67
CA SER A 121 10.33 15.11 -2.07
C SER A 121 9.75 14.37 -0.87
N ILE A 122 10.47 13.34 -0.44
CA ILE A 122 10.26 12.64 0.82
C ILE A 122 11.50 12.79 1.71
N THR A 123 11.28 13.02 3.00
CA THR A 123 12.31 12.95 4.04
C THR A 123 11.91 11.82 4.97
N CYS A 124 12.77 10.80 5.09
CA CYS A 124 12.53 9.70 6.02
C CYS A 124 13.84 9.12 6.53
N ASP A 125 13.88 8.70 7.79
CA ASP A 125 14.95 7.82 8.25
C ASP A 125 14.62 6.37 7.87
N LEU A 126 15.42 5.81 6.97
CA LEU A 126 15.28 4.42 6.50
C LEU A 126 16.41 3.53 7.03
N SER A 127 17.20 3.99 8.01
CA SER A 127 18.26 3.17 8.62
C SER A 127 17.72 1.90 9.26
N ASP A 128 16.53 2.01 9.84
CA ASP A 128 15.90 0.94 10.63
C ASP A 128 14.82 0.19 9.82
N ALA A 129 14.72 0.47 8.52
CA ALA A 129 13.81 -0.26 7.65
C ALA A 129 14.27 -1.73 7.55
N ASN A 130 13.44 -2.64 8.05
CA ASN A 130 13.66 -4.08 7.91
C ASN A 130 13.83 -4.45 6.43
N GLU A 131 14.71 -5.41 6.15
CA GLU A 131 14.84 -5.97 4.81
C GLU A 131 13.62 -6.88 4.54
N PHE A 132 12.89 -6.54 3.48
CA PHE A 132 11.80 -7.37 2.96
C PHE A 132 12.19 -7.88 1.59
N ASP A 133 12.64 -9.14 1.51
CA ASP A 133 13.02 -9.79 0.25
C ASP A 133 11.91 -9.70 -0.80
N SER A 134 10.65 -9.84 -0.37
CA SER A 134 9.49 -9.71 -1.25
C SER A 134 9.36 -8.32 -1.87
N ILE A 135 9.67 -7.26 -1.11
CA ILE A 135 9.64 -5.87 -1.59
C ILE A 135 10.82 -5.61 -2.54
N SER A 136 12.03 -6.02 -2.17
CA SER A 136 13.21 -5.83 -3.03
C SER A 136 13.06 -6.57 -4.35
N LYS A 137 12.55 -7.80 -4.31
CA LYS A 137 12.21 -8.58 -5.50
C LYS A 137 11.12 -7.88 -6.33
N ALA A 138 10.05 -7.41 -5.71
CA ALA A 138 8.94 -6.75 -6.40
C ALA A 138 9.37 -5.48 -7.15
N VAL A 139 10.18 -4.63 -6.52
CA VAL A 139 10.76 -3.46 -7.18
C VAL A 139 11.72 -3.92 -8.30
N GLY A 140 12.45 -5.02 -8.08
CA GLY A 140 13.23 -5.69 -9.13
C GLY A 140 12.42 -6.05 -10.36
N ASP A 141 11.33 -6.79 -10.17
CA ASP A 141 10.44 -7.24 -11.24
C ASP A 141 9.83 -6.04 -11.99
N LEU A 142 9.43 -4.99 -11.27
CA LEU A 142 8.95 -3.74 -11.88
C LEU A 142 9.99 -3.09 -12.80
N LEU A 143 11.26 -3.03 -12.38
CA LEU A 143 12.32 -2.42 -13.18
C LEU A 143 12.83 -3.32 -14.31
N VAL A 144 12.61 -4.63 -14.23
CA VAL A 144 12.76 -5.52 -15.39
C VAL A 144 11.71 -5.16 -16.45
N ILE A 145 10.46 -4.89 -16.02
CA ILE A 145 9.38 -4.51 -16.94
C ILE A 145 9.63 -3.13 -17.53
N ASN A 146 9.96 -2.11 -16.73
CA ASN A 146 10.32 -0.78 -17.19
C ASN A 146 11.51 -0.20 -16.37
N PRO A 147 12.74 -0.27 -16.90
CA PRO A 147 13.94 0.23 -16.23
C PRO A 147 13.93 1.76 -15.99
N GLY A 148 13.18 2.50 -16.81
CA GLY A 148 13.09 3.96 -16.76
C GLY A 148 12.09 4.49 -15.74
N LEU A 149 11.21 3.64 -15.17
CA LEU A 149 10.01 4.09 -14.46
C LEU A 149 10.30 5.00 -13.25
N LEU A 150 11.40 4.76 -12.52
CA LEU A 150 11.79 5.62 -11.38
C LEU A 150 12.21 7.04 -11.80
N HIS A 151 12.51 7.26 -13.08
CA HIS A 151 12.92 8.55 -13.64
C HIS A 151 11.74 9.38 -14.14
N TYR A 152 10.54 8.82 -14.18
CA TYR A 152 9.37 9.51 -14.73
C TYR A 152 8.92 10.62 -13.77
N LYS A 153 8.37 11.70 -14.33
CA LYS A 153 7.78 12.75 -13.52
C LYS A 153 6.47 12.27 -12.91
N PRO A 154 6.01 12.88 -11.81
CA PRO A 154 4.77 12.48 -11.16
C PRO A 154 3.57 12.41 -12.11
N PHE A 155 3.42 13.38 -13.01
CA PHE A 155 2.29 13.42 -13.96
C PHE A 155 2.38 12.36 -15.06
N ASP A 156 3.58 12.00 -15.53
CA ASP A 156 3.74 10.90 -16.48
C ASP A 156 3.24 9.57 -15.87
N LEU A 157 3.55 9.36 -14.58
CA LEU A 157 3.06 8.19 -13.83
C LEU A 157 1.55 8.22 -13.60
N VAL A 158 0.97 9.41 -13.40
CA VAL A 158 -0.49 9.59 -13.32
C VAL A 158 -1.13 9.17 -14.64
N GLU A 159 -0.62 9.63 -15.78
CA GLU A 159 -1.13 9.27 -17.10
C GLU A 159 -1.08 7.76 -17.35
N ILE A 160 0.02 7.08 -16.96
CA ILE A 160 0.10 5.62 -17.03
C ILE A 160 -0.97 4.98 -16.16
N SER A 161 -1.10 5.42 -14.91
CA SER A 161 -2.07 4.84 -13.98
C SER A 161 -3.52 5.05 -14.44
N HIS A 162 -3.78 6.09 -15.23
CA HIS A 162 -5.09 6.37 -15.80
C HIS A 162 -5.46 5.44 -16.98
N LYS A 163 -4.51 4.69 -17.54
CA LYS A 163 -4.78 3.68 -18.58
C LYS A 163 -5.48 2.44 -18.02
N TRP A 164 -5.29 2.14 -16.73
CA TRP A 164 -5.82 0.96 -16.04
C TRP A 164 -7.35 1.00 -15.90
N ASN A 165 -8.04 -0.08 -16.26
CA ASN A 165 -9.50 -0.15 -16.19
C ASN A 165 -10.02 -0.16 -14.75
N CYS A 166 -9.30 -0.83 -13.84
CA CYS A 166 -9.65 -0.89 -12.43
C CYS A 166 -9.72 0.51 -11.81
N TRP A 167 -8.84 1.42 -12.22
CA TRP A 167 -8.94 2.84 -11.84
C TRP A 167 -10.09 3.54 -12.57
N LYS A 168 -10.14 3.47 -13.92
CA LYS A 168 -11.13 4.21 -14.73
C LYS A 168 -12.56 3.93 -14.29
N GLN A 169 -12.91 2.66 -14.14
CA GLN A 169 -14.28 2.26 -13.80
C GLN A 169 -14.67 2.73 -12.40
N ASN A 170 -13.82 2.49 -11.40
CA ASN A 170 -14.12 2.87 -10.03
C ASN A 170 -14.11 4.39 -9.83
N TYR A 171 -13.19 5.12 -10.46
CA TYR A 171 -13.16 6.57 -10.40
C TYR A 171 -14.37 7.20 -11.12
N TYR A 172 -14.72 6.69 -12.30
CA TYR A 172 -15.93 7.13 -13.02
C TYR A 172 -17.18 6.96 -12.16
N GLU A 173 -17.32 5.80 -11.50
CA GLU A 173 -18.46 5.55 -10.63
C GLU A 173 -18.46 6.44 -9.38
N ALA A 174 -17.29 6.71 -8.79
CA ALA A 174 -17.14 7.66 -7.69
C ALA A 174 -17.71 9.03 -8.08
N VAL A 175 -17.23 9.58 -9.21
CA VAL A 175 -17.65 10.88 -9.74
C VAL A 175 -19.15 10.88 -10.05
N LYS A 176 -19.68 9.83 -10.67
CA LYS A 176 -21.11 9.69 -10.97
C LYS A 176 -21.98 9.74 -9.71
N ASN A 177 -21.48 9.21 -8.59
CA ASN A 177 -22.17 9.18 -7.30
C ASN A 177 -21.86 10.41 -6.42
N GLY A 178 -21.13 11.40 -6.93
CA GLY A 178 -20.80 12.61 -6.18
C GLY A 178 -19.77 12.42 -5.06
N ILE A 179 -18.99 11.33 -5.09
CA ILE A 179 -17.91 11.07 -4.14
C ILE A 179 -16.54 11.18 -4.83
N SER A 180 -15.49 11.49 -4.07
CA SER A 180 -14.16 11.79 -4.61
C SER A 180 -13.24 10.59 -4.77
N SER A 181 -13.62 9.44 -4.24
CA SER A 181 -12.86 8.19 -4.36
C SER A 181 -13.75 6.95 -4.24
N LYS A 182 -13.27 5.81 -4.72
CA LYS A 182 -13.93 4.52 -4.56
C LYS A 182 -12.92 3.39 -4.42
N PHE A 183 -13.20 2.43 -3.54
CA PHE A 183 -12.38 1.23 -3.35
C PHE A 183 -12.23 0.45 -4.65
N ILE A 184 -11.03 -0.02 -4.95
CA ILE A 184 -10.71 -0.89 -6.08
C ILE A 184 -10.52 -2.32 -5.52
N PRO A 185 -11.45 -3.25 -5.79
CA PRO A 185 -11.24 -4.66 -5.45
C PRO A 185 -9.94 -5.19 -6.03
N ARG A 186 -9.18 -5.94 -5.22
CA ARG A 186 -7.88 -6.52 -5.61
C ARG A 186 -8.00 -7.40 -6.85
N GLU A 187 -9.13 -8.09 -7.02
CA GLU A 187 -9.41 -8.96 -8.16
C GLU A 187 -9.44 -8.17 -9.47
N LEU A 188 -9.87 -6.90 -9.44
CA LEU A 188 -9.83 -6.02 -10.60
C LEU A 188 -8.40 -5.59 -10.94
N ILE A 189 -7.51 -5.46 -9.95
CA ILE A 189 -6.09 -5.16 -10.18
C ILE A 189 -5.38 -6.39 -10.75
N MET A 190 -5.66 -7.58 -10.20
CA MET A 190 -5.06 -8.85 -10.63
C MET A 190 -5.41 -9.21 -12.08
N SER A 191 -6.63 -8.93 -12.50
CA SER A 191 -7.16 -9.29 -13.82
C SER A 191 -7.06 -8.20 -14.88
N ASP A 192 -6.59 -6.99 -14.54
CA ASP A 192 -6.49 -5.89 -15.49
C ASP A 192 -5.37 -6.11 -16.53
N ILE A 193 -5.51 -5.41 -17.65
CA ILE A 193 -4.40 -5.16 -18.56
C ILE A 193 -3.44 -4.20 -17.87
N LYS A 194 -2.18 -4.61 -17.77
CA LYS A 194 -1.16 -3.90 -16.98
C LYS A 194 -0.38 -2.92 -17.84
N PHE A 195 -0.39 -1.65 -17.45
CA PHE A 195 0.34 -0.58 -18.13
C PHE A 195 1.50 -0.07 -17.27
N PHE A 196 2.69 -0.06 -17.84
CA PHE A 196 3.92 0.42 -17.21
C PHE A 196 4.64 1.49 -18.06
N TYR A 197 4.01 1.96 -19.14
CA TYR A 197 4.54 2.92 -20.13
C TYR A 197 3.42 3.84 -20.59
#